data_AF-A0AAD7PLG8-F1
#
_entry.id   AF-A0AAD7PLG8-F1
#
_cell.length_a   1.000
_cell.length_b   1.000
_cell.length_c   1.000
_cell.angle_alpha   90.00
_cell.angle_beta   90.00
_cell.angle_gamma   90.00
#
_symmetry.space_group_name_H-M   'P 1'
#
loop_
_entity.id
_entity.type
_entity.pdbx_description
1 polymer ?
#
loop_
_entity_poly.entity_id
_entity_poly.type
_entity_poly.pdbx_seq_one_letter_code
_entity_poly.pdbx_strand_id
1 'polypeptide(L)'
;MRFVYAHFPLNASITNGSKLIEIRNFLGEKKVRKVDMLDGVNILRSENIKGELVLDGNDIELVSRSCADINPSTRTQSNYQEEN
;
A
#
# COMPACT_ATOMS: atom_id res chain seq x y z
N MET A 1 7.22 5.20 4.31
CA MET A 1 5.75 5.30 4.42
C MET A 1 5.27 4.43 5.58
N ARG A 2 4.32 4.86 6.42
CA ARG A 2 3.89 4.09 7.60
C ARG A 2 2.39 3.82 7.58
N PHE A 3 2.01 2.56 7.83
CA PHE A 3 0.61 2.17 8.01
C PHE A 3 0.10 2.59 9.38
N VAL A 4 -1.03 3.28 9.39
CA VAL A 4 -1.72 3.72 10.61
C VAL A 4 -3.11 3.10 10.62
N TYR A 5 -3.50 2.56 11.77
CA TYR A 5 -4.79 1.93 11.98
C TYR A 5 -5.26 2.21 13.41
N ALA A 6 -6.58 2.35 13.59
CA ALA A 6 -7.17 2.61 14.90
C ALA A 6 -7.72 1.35 15.57
N HIS A 7 -8.26 0.40 14.79
CA HIS A 7 -9.00 -0.75 15.34
C HIS A 7 -8.62 -2.07 14.66
N PHE A 8 -8.77 -2.18 13.34
CA PHE A 8 -8.42 -3.39 12.59
C PHE A 8 -6.94 -3.37 12.19
N PRO A 9 -6.14 -4.42 12.50
CA PRO A 9 -4.76 -4.48 12.05
C PRO A 9 -4.69 -4.66 10.53
N LEU A 10 -3.93 -3.80 9.87
CA LEU A 10 -3.72 -3.85 8.41
C LEU A 10 -2.65 -4.91 8.06
N ASN A 11 -2.90 -5.70 7.02
CA ASN A 11 -1.93 -6.64 6.49
C ASN A 11 -1.39 -6.14 5.14
N ALA A 12 -0.10 -5.80 5.11
CA ALA A 12 0.62 -5.45 3.90
C ALA A 12 1.57 -6.59 3.51
N SER A 13 1.41 -7.11 2.29
CA SER A 13 2.28 -8.12 1.70
C SER A 13 2.95 -7.57 0.46
N ILE A 14 4.24 -7.86 0.31
CA ILE A 14 5.01 -7.50 -0.87
C ILE A 14 5.07 -8.75 -1.76
N THR A 15 4.78 -8.62 -3.03
CA THR A 15 4.72 -9.73 -3.99
C THR A 15 5.36 -9.31 -5.31
N ASN A 16 5.59 -10.27 -6.21
CA ASN A 16 6.18 -10.01 -7.52
C ASN A 16 7.58 -9.36 -7.45
N GLY A 17 8.46 -9.93 -6.62
CA GLY A 17 9.86 -9.48 -6.53
C GLY A 17 10.02 -8.01 -6.11
N SER A 18 9.25 -7.54 -5.13
CA SER A 18 9.30 -6.16 -4.62
C SER A 18 8.72 -5.09 -5.53
N LYS A 19 7.85 -5.46 -6.48
CA LYS A 19 7.15 -4.51 -7.37
C LYS A 19 5.64 -4.38 -7.11
N LEU A 20 5.04 -5.28 -6.36
CA LEU A 20 3.60 -5.24 -6.07
C LEU A 20 3.37 -5.20 -4.56
N ILE A 21 2.51 -4.28 -4.12
CA ILE A 21 1.99 -4.28 -2.75
C ILE A 21 0.53 -4.73 -2.73
N GLU A 22 0.26 -5.71 -1.87
CA GLU A 22 -1.08 -6.16 -1.54
C GLU A 22 -1.46 -5.70 -0.14
N ILE A 23 -2.51 -4.88 -0.06
CA ILE A 23 -3.10 -4.40 1.19
C ILE A 23 -4.38 -5.20 1.45
N ARG A 24 -4.44 -5.84 2.61
CA ARG A 24 -5.57 -6.67 3.07
C ARG A 24 -6.12 -6.12 4.38
N ASN A 25 -7.38 -6.43 4.64
CA ASN A 25 -8.09 -6.01 5.86
C ASN A 25 -8.18 -4.49 6.02
N PHE A 26 -8.26 -3.76 4.90
CA PHE A 26 -8.49 -2.31 4.93
C PHE A 26 -9.93 -2.05 5.39
N LEU A 27 -10.09 -1.41 6.56
CA LEU A 27 -11.38 -1.16 7.22
C LEU A 27 -12.25 -2.42 7.44
N GLY A 28 -11.64 -3.61 7.52
CA GLY A 28 -12.37 -4.88 7.66
C GLY A 28 -12.90 -5.46 6.34
N GLU A 29 -12.60 -4.86 5.19
CA GLU A 29 -12.96 -5.41 3.88
C GLU A 29 -12.22 -6.72 3.60
N LYS A 30 -12.93 -7.71 3.02
CA LYS A 30 -12.32 -8.95 2.48
C LYS A 30 -11.57 -8.73 1.16
N LYS A 31 -11.81 -7.60 0.49
CA LYS A 31 -11.18 -7.27 -0.80
C LYS A 31 -9.71 -6.97 -0.62
N VAL A 32 -8.86 -7.59 -1.45
CA VAL A 32 -7.43 -7.27 -1.51
C VAL A 32 -7.24 -6.08 -2.45
N ARG A 33 -6.60 -5.02 -1.96
CA ARG A 33 -6.22 -3.87 -2.77
C ARG A 33 -4.78 -4.08 -3.24
N LYS A 34 -4.55 -3.93 -4.54
CA LYS A 34 -3.25 -4.17 -5.18
C LYS A 34 -2.77 -2.86 -5.79
N VAL A 35 -1.51 -2.53 -5.57
CA VAL A 35 -0.86 -1.37 -6.19
C VAL A 35 0.46 -1.82 -6.79
N ASP A 36 0.57 -1.67 -8.11
CA ASP A 36 1.78 -1.93 -8.87
C ASP A 36 2.70 -0.72 -8.79
N MET A 37 4.00 -0.97 -8.57
CA MET A 37 5.01 0.09 -8.59
C MET A 37 5.51 0.33 -10.00
N LEU A 38 6.03 1.54 -10.21
CA LEU A 38 6.72 1.90 -11.45
C LEU A 38 8.06 1.18 -11.55
N ASP A 39 8.55 1.04 -12.79
CA ASP A 39 9.82 0.37 -13.04
C ASP A 39 11.00 1.10 -12.41
N GLY A 40 11.91 0.31 -11.80
CA GLY A 40 13.08 0.84 -11.09
C GLY A 40 12.81 1.25 -9.65
N VAL A 41 11.58 1.08 -9.15
CA VAL A 41 11.23 1.27 -7.73
C VAL A 41 11.00 -0.09 -7.08
N ASN A 42 11.75 -0.33 -6.00
CA ASN A 42 11.62 -1.50 -5.15
C ASN A 42 10.96 -1.10 -3.84
N ILE A 43 10.14 -1.99 -3.29
CA ILE A 43 9.57 -1.83 -1.95
C ILE A 43 10.16 -2.87 -1.00
N LEU A 44 10.59 -2.37 0.15
CA LEU A 44 11.18 -3.13 1.23
C LEU A 44 10.33 -2.94 2.49
N ARG A 45 10.25 -3.97 3.30
CA ARG A 45 9.63 -3.89 4.63
C ARG A 45 10.73 -3.60 5.65
N SER A 46 10.53 -2.56 6.45
CA SER A 46 11.45 -2.26 7.55
C SER A 46 11.37 -3.34 8.62
N GLU A 47 12.51 -3.84 9.07
CA GLU A 47 12.59 -4.82 10.17
C GLU A 47 12.42 -4.16 11.54
N ASN A 48 12.85 -2.89 11.65
CA ASN A 48 12.89 -2.15 12.91
C ASN A 48 11.52 -1.65 13.34
N ILE A 49 10.63 -1.32 12.39
CA ILE A 49 9.34 -0.71 12.67
C ILE A 49 8.23 -1.52 12.00
N LYS A 50 7.35 -2.09 12.82
CA LYS A 50 6.15 -2.78 12.33
C LYS A 50 5.25 -1.79 11.58
N GLY A 51 4.89 -2.16 10.36
CA GLY A 51 4.01 -1.34 9.53
C GLY A 51 4.72 -0.19 8.80
N GLU A 52 6.06 -0.22 8.73
CA GLU A 52 6.80 0.69 7.88
C GLU A 52 7.18 0.03 6.54
N LEU A 53 6.94 0.78 5.47
CA LEU A 53 7.30 0.46 4.10
C LEU A 53 8.34 1.46 3.60
N VAL A 54 9.45 0.95 3.08
CA VAL A 54 10.52 1.74 2.49
C VAL A 54 10.43 1.55 0.98
N LEU A 55 10.33 2.66 0.24
CA LEU A 55 10.43 2.66 -1.21
C LEU A 55 11.83 3.14 -1.55
N ASP A 56 12.54 2.35 -2.35
CA ASP A 56 13.90 2.63 -2.81
C ASP A 56 13.93 2.60 -4.33
N GLY A 57 14.65 3.53 -4.94
CA GLY A 57 14.74 3.64 -6.39
C GLY A 57 15.72 4.73 -6.81
N ASN A 58 16.20 4.63 -8.03
CA ASN A 58 17.21 5.56 -8.56
C ASN A 58 16.62 6.94 -8.94
N ASP A 59 15.35 6.97 -9.34
CA ASP A 59 14.66 8.19 -9.80
C ASP A 59 13.64 8.68 -8.75
N ILE A 60 13.85 9.89 -8.25
CA ILE A 60 13.00 10.53 -7.24
C ILE A 60 11.56 10.76 -7.72
N GLU A 61 11.35 11.05 -9.01
CA GLU A 61 10.01 11.32 -9.55
C GLU A 61 9.20 10.02 -9.60
N LEU A 62 9.83 8.93 -10.03
CA LEU A 62 9.21 7.61 -10.08
C LEU A 62 8.92 7.07 -8.68
N VAL A 63 9.83 7.26 -7.72
CA VAL A 63 9.62 6.89 -6.32
C VAL A 63 8.46 7.70 -5.72
N SER A 64 8.45 9.01 -5.94
CA SER A 64 7.40 9.91 -5.44
C SER A 64 6.03 9.55 -6.01
N ARG A 65 5.95 9.30 -7.31
CA ARG A 65 4.71 8.90 -7.99
C ARG A 65 4.20 7.55 -7.52
N SER A 66 5.09 6.57 -7.37
CA SER A 66 4.73 5.24 -6.84
C SER A 66 4.19 5.35 -5.41
N CYS A 67 4.77 6.23 -4.59
CA CYS A 67 4.26 6.53 -3.25
C CYS A 67 2.87 7.20 -3.31
N ALA A 68 2.67 8.10 -4.27
CA ALA A 68 1.40 8.76 -4.48
C ALA A 68 0.30 7.79 -4.89
N ASP A 69 0.57 6.77 -5.70
CA ASP A 69 -0.43 5.78 -6.15
C ASP A 69 -0.98 4.90 -5.00
N ILE A 70 -0.21 4.71 -3.93
CA ILE A 70 -0.64 4.00 -2.73
C ILE A 70 -1.75 4.77 -1.98
N ASN A 71 -1.70 6.10 -1.97
CA ASN A 71 -2.64 6.92 -1.19
C ASN A 71 -4.10 6.84 -1.68
N PRO A 72 -4.42 7.00 -2.99
CA PRO A 72 -5.77 6.78 -3.50
C PRO A 72 -6.29 5.38 -3.22
N SER A 73 -5.42 4.36 -3.28
CA SER A 73 -5.81 2.98 -3.02
C SER A 73 -6.25 2.75 -1.56
N THR A 74 -5.78 3.57 -0.63
CA THR A 74 -6.11 3.51 0.81
C THR A 74 -6.97 4.69 1.26
N ARG A 75 -7.47 5.50 0.32
CA ARG A 75 -8.38 6.59 0.62
C ARG A 75 -9.77 6.01 0.85
N THR A 76 -10.33 6.27 2.03
CA THR A 76 -11.75 6.02 2.30
C THR A 76 -12.56 7.00 1.45
N GLN A 77 -13.39 6.47 0.56
CA GLN A 77 -14.44 7.24 -0.09
C GLN A 77 -15.74 6.88 0.61
N SER A 78 -16.55 7.90 0.97
CA SER A 78 -17.92 7.65 1.41
C SER A 78 -18.72 7.19 0.19
N ASN A 79 -18.65 5.90 -0.09
CA ASN A 79 -19.54 5.27 -1.05
C ASN A 79 -20.68 4.66 -0.26
N TYR A 80 -21.83 5.34 -0.25
CA TYR A 80 -23.12 4.66 -0.08
C TYR A 80 -23.21 3.67 -1.24
N GLN A 81 -22.89 2.41 -0.99
CA GLN A 81 -23.14 1.34 -1.96
C GLN A 81 -24.53 0.80 -1.63
N GLU A 82 -25.51 1.12 -2.47
CA GLU A 82 -26.76 0.35 -2.50
C GLU A 82 -26.40 -1.10 -2.84
N GLU A 83 -26.60 -1.99 -1.88
CA GLU A 83 -26.53 -3.43 -2.10
C GLU A 83 -27.63 -3.82 -3.09
N ASN A 84 -27.25 -4.45 -4.20
CA ASN A 84 -28.10 -5.36 -4.99
C ASN A 84 -27.62 -6.78 -4.75
#